data_AF-A0A961CV61-F1
#
_entry.id   AF-A0A961CV61-F1
#
_cell.length_a   1.000
_cell.length_b   1.000
_cell.length_c   1.000
_cell.angle_alpha   90.00
_cell.angle_beta   90.00
_cell.angle_gamma   90.00
#
_symmetry.space_group_name_H-M   'P 1'
#
loop_
_entity.id
_entity.type
_entity.pdbx_description
1 polymer ?
#
loop_
_entity_poly.entity_id
_entity_poly.type
_entity_poly.pdbx_seq_one_letter_code
_entity_poly.pdbx_strand_id
1 'polypeptide(L)'
;MAEVVDAFADAFAAGWAARGGQSDDLGDGLDVDRSDVVWRRSHAGAAPDDSDLAPFSRGAGPGRPTTGANATVGGAGAGSGGSGGGTVAGGTSVRLLGRLAEAGVTDRVELTDRKPDWMRARVRLDADVLGVKRTVRDLGLVTVCEEAGCPNLSECWSDGTATFMVCGERCTRACGFCLVDTRHPEPPSPDEPERVADAVARMDLSYAVITMVARDDLADGGAAHVAATVAAVRRRRPGTRVEVLISDLKGDAAALEVVLAAEPDVVNHNVETVARLQRAVRPSAGYARSLALLGRSALAGRTTKSG
;
A
#
# COMPACT_ATOMS: atom_id res chain seq x y z
N MET A 1 7.56 29.24 4.58
CA MET A 1 6.52 28.35 4.02
C MET A 1 6.74 26.90 4.41
N ALA A 2 7.95 26.32 4.33
CA ALA A 2 8.24 25.03 4.96
C ALA A 2 7.86 25.02 6.45
N GLU A 3 8.26 26.06 7.19
CA GLU A 3 7.81 26.32 8.57
C GLU A 3 6.29 26.36 8.75
N VAL A 4 5.50 26.69 7.71
CA VAL A 4 4.03 26.76 7.81
C VAL A 4 3.40 25.39 7.60
N VAL A 5 3.99 24.53 6.77
CA VAL A 5 3.54 23.14 6.61
C VAL A 5 3.99 22.30 7.80
N ASP A 6 5.20 22.51 8.29
CA ASP A 6 5.65 21.88 9.52
C ASP A 6 4.83 22.42 10.71
N ALA A 7 4.62 23.74 10.83
CA ALA A 7 3.72 24.28 11.86
C ALA A 7 2.26 23.86 11.69
N PHE A 8 1.76 23.61 10.47
CA PHE A 8 0.42 23.05 10.27
C PHE A 8 0.38 21.58 10.66
N ALA A 9 1.40 20.79 10.32
CA ALA A 9 1.52 19.41 10.74
C ALA A 9 1.62 19.32 12.27
N ASP A 10 2.41 20.19 12.89
CA ASP A 10 2.61 20.29 14.34
C ASP A 10 1.37 20.85 15.06
N ALA A 11 0.71 21.87 14.50
CA ALA A 11 -0.53 22.41 15.07
C ALA A 11 -1.72 21.46 14.87
N PHE A 12 -1.76 20.74 13.75
CA PHE A 12 -2.71 19.65 13.53
C PHE A 12 -2.41 18.51 14.49
N ALA A 13 -1.14 18.15 14.72
CA ALA A 13 -0.70 17.16 15.70
C ALA A 13 -1.16 17.53 17.11
N ALA A 14 -0.86 18.76 17.53
CA ALA A 14 -1.23 19.28 18.84
C ALA A 14 -2.75 19.39 19.01
N GLY A 15 -3.47 19.84 17.98
CA GLY A 15 -4.93 19.94 17.99
C GLY A 15 -5.65 18.59 17.94
N TRP A 16 -5.05 17.60 17.27
CA TRP A 16 -5.52 16.21 17.25
C TRP A 16 -5.32 15.54 18.62
N ALA A 17 -4.14 15.69 19.21
CA ALA A 17 -3.84 15.22 20.56
C ALA A 17 -4.78 15.82 21.61
N ALA A 18 -5.06 17.12 21.53
CA ALA A 18 -5.97 17.83 22.43
C ALA A 18 -7.44 17.35 22.33
N ARG A 19 -7.83 16.67 21.26
CA ARG A 19 -9.18 16.12 21.04
C ARG A 19 -9.28 14.62 21.35
N GLY A 20 -8.26 14.06 22.01
CA GLY A 20 -8.20 12.63 22.33
C GLY A 20 -7.69 11.74 21.20
N GLY A 21 -7.11 12.33 20.14
CA GLY A 21 -6.29 11.59 19.20
C GLY A 21 -4.98 11.16 19.87
N GLN A 22 -4.46 9.97 19.58
CA GLN A 22 -3.19 9.53 20.16
C GLN A 22 -2.03 10.36 19.58
N SER A 23 -1.21 10.95 20.45
CA SER A 23 0.00 11.74 20.13
C SER A 23 1.07 10.94 19.40
N ASP A 24 0.96 9.62 19.41
CA ASP A 24 1.94 8.65 18.92
C ASP A 24 2.01 8.60 17.38
N ASP A 25 1.08 9.29 16.68
CA ASP A 25 1.01 9.37 15.22
C ASP A 25 2.03 10.34 14.59
N LEU A 26 2.69 11.19 15.39
CA LEU A 26 3.43 12.37 14.88
C LEU A 26 4.88 12.52 15.34
N GLY A 27 5.41 11.56 16.11
CA GLY A 27 6.85 11.30 16.27
C GLY A 27 7.74 12.46 16.71
N ASP A 28 7.95 12.59 18.03
CA ASP A 28 9.28 12.36 18.61
C ASP A 28 9.14 12.20 20.14
N GLY A 29 9.52 11.02 20.65
CA GLY A 29 9.72 10.78 22.08
C GLY A 29 8.52 10.31 22.91
N LEU A 30 7.76 9.30 22.48
CA LEU A 30 6.90 8.46 23.35
C LEU A 30 6.83 7.03 22.80
N ASP A 31 6.72 6.05 23.70
CA ASP A 31 6.77 4.60 23.44
C ASP A 31 5.60 4.16 22.53
N VAL A 32 5.82 4.24 21.21
CA VAL A 32 4.86 3.81 20.21
C VAL A 32 4.70 2.30 20.32
N ASP A 33 3.48 1.78 20.48
CA ASP A 33 3.17 0.39 20.09
C ASP A 33 3.34 0.28 18.58
N ARG A 34 4.60 0.15 18.18
CA ARG A 34 5.04 -0.27 16.88
C ARG A 34 4.54 -1.70 16.72
N SER A 35 3.30 -1.80 16.24
CA SER A 35 2.86 -2.98 15.51
C SER A 35 3.58 -3.02 14.14
N ASP A 36 4.90 -2.90 14.17
CA ASP A 36 5.77 -3.38 13.10
C ASP A 36 5.46 -4.87 13.00
N VAL A 37 5.20 -5.35 11.79
CA VAL A 37 5.03 -6.79 11.58
C VAL A 37 6.39 -7.41 11.90
N VAL A 38 6.54 -7.91 13.13
CA VAL A 38 7.73 -8.62 13.59
C VAL A 38 7.79 -9.93 12.80
N TRP A 39 8.60 -9.96 11.74
CA TRP A 39 8.96 -11.20 11.07
C TRP A 39 9.64 -12.11 12.09
N ARG A 40 9.01 -13.23 12.45
CA ARG A 40 9.73 -14.34 13.07
C ARG A 40 10.49 -15.02 11.94
N ARG A 41 11.79 -14.71 11.78
CA ARG A 41 12.67 -15.57 10.98
C ARG A 41 12.55 -17.01 11.47
N SER A 42 12.11 -17.92 10.62
CA SER A 42 12.61 -19.29 10.65
C SER A 42 14.12 -19.21 10.29
N HIS A 43 14.93 -19.98 11.01
CA HIS A 43 16.38 -19.84 11.02
C HIS A 43 17.04 -19.88 9.64
N ALA A 44 18.16 -19.16 9.50
CA ALA A 44 18.98 -19.17 8.30
C ALA A 44 19.34 -20.62 7.89
N GLY A 45 18.89 -21.04 6.70
CA GLY A 45 19.17 -22.35 6.12
C GLY A 45 17.96 -23.20 5.72
N ALA A 46 16.73 -22.76 5.96
CA ALA A 46 15.53 -23.44 5.44
C ALA A 46 15.27 -23.09 3.96
N ALA A 47 14.93 -24.10 3.16
CA ALA A 47 14.48 -23.91 1.77
C ALA A 47 13.23 -22.99 1.73
N PRO A 48 13.00 -22.24 0.65
CA PRO A 48 11.78 -21.44 0.53
C PRO A 48 10.59 -22.39 0.54
N ASP A 49 9.77 -22.33 1.61
CA ASP A 49 8.47 -22.96 1.65
C ASP A 49 7.39 -21.90 1.45
N ASP A 50 6.28 -22.29 0.84
CA ASP A 50 5.14 -21.39 0.58
C ASP A 50 4.31 -21.15 1.86
N SER A 51 4.86 -21.43 3.05
CA SER A 51 4.12 -21.29 4.31
C SER A 51 3.83 -19.84 4.64
N ASP A 52 4.73 -18.93 4.22
CA ASP A 52 4.63 -17.49 4.41
C ASP A 52 3.79 -16.77 3.33
N LEU A 53 3.28 -17.49 2.31
CA LEU A 53 2.41 -16.90 1.28
C LEU A 53 0.96 -16.80 1.78
N ALA A 54 0.32 -15.65 1.54
CA ALA A 54 -1.12 -15.53 1.73
C ALA A 54 -1.89 -16.55 0.86
N PRO A 55 -3.07 -17.05 1.29
CA PRO A 55 -3.88 -18.00 0.51
C PRO A 55 -4.15 -17.57 -0.94
N PHE A 56 -4.32 -16.27 -1.17
CA PHE A 56 -4.49 -15.70 -2.51
C PHE A 56 -3.23 -15.89 -3.37
N SER A 57 -2.04 -15.56 -2.85
CA SER A 57 -0.74 -15.72 -3.53
C SER A 57 -0.41 -17.17 -3.88
N ARG A 58 -1.04 -18.14 -3.21
CA ARG A 58 -0.95 -19.59 -3.54
C ARG A 58 -1.93 -20.05 -4.64
N GLY A 59 -2.70 -19.13 -5.23
CA GLY A 59 -3.73 -19.48 -6.22
C GLY A 59 -4.98 -20.16 -5.61
N ALA A 60 -5.14 -20.13 -4.28
CA ALA A 60 -6.27 -20.75 -3.58
C ALA A 60 -7.54 -19.85 -3.52
N GLY A 61 -7.51 -18.70 -4.20
CA GLY A 61 -8.56 -17.68 -4.09
C GLY A 61 -8.60 -17.04 -2.68
N PRO A 62 -9.67 -16.32 -2.30
CA PRO A 62 -9.80 -15.72 -0.96
C PRO A 62 -9.92 -16.74 0.19
N GLY A 63 -9.71 -18.03 -0.09
CA GLY A 63 -10.00 -19.13 0.83
C GLY A 63 -11.49 -19.43 0.93
N ARG A 64 -11.84 -20.63 1.40
CA ARG A 64 -13.19 -20.93 1.88
C ARG A 64 -13.30 -20.43 3.32
N PRO A 65 -14.43 -19.81 3.72
CA PRO A 65 -14.72 -19.58 5.13
C PRO A 65 -14.61 -20.92 5.87
N THR A 66 -13.71 -21.03 6.83
CA THR A 66 -13.54 -22.25 7.61
C THR A 66 -14.77 -22.44 8.51
N THR A 67 -15.71 -23.26 8.05
CA THR A 67 -16.79 -23.79 8.87
C THR A 67 -16.26 -24.93 9.74
N GLY A 68 -16.00 -24.65 11.03
CA GLY A 68 -15.65 -25.62 12.08
C GLY A 68 -14.14 -25.80 12.29
N ALA A 69 -13.59 -25.99 13.49
CA ALA A 69 -14.15 -26.20 14.82
C ALA A 69 -13.28 -25.44 15.84
N ASN A 70 -13.81 -24.34 16.40
CA ASN A 70 -13.36 -23.74 17.66
C ASN A 70 -14.49 -22.87 18.24
N ALA A 71 -15.72 -23.37 18.11
CA ALA A 71 -16.91 -22.76 18.66
C ALA A 71 -17.15 -23.23 20.11
N THR A 72 -16.19 -22.99 21.00
CA THR A 72 -16.43 -23.03 22.45
C THR A 72 -15.41 -22.15 23.16
N VAL A 73 -15.76 -20.88 23.42
CA VAL A 73 -15.42 -20.27 24.72
C VAL A 73 -16.61 -19.42 25.13
N GLY A 74 -17.40 -19.97 26.04
CA GLY A 74 -18.36 -19.21 26.83
C GLY A 74 -17.67 -18.49 27.98
N GLY A 75 -18.30 -17.41 28.45
CA GLY A 75 -18.40 -17.02 29.85
C GLY A 75 -17.12 -16.74 30.66
N ALA A 76 -17.00 -15.48 31.06
CA ALA A 76 -16.48 -14.99 32.34
C ALA A 76 -15.09 -15.47 32.83
N GLY A 77 -14.15 -14.52 32.90
CA GLY A 77 -12.92 -14.69 33.68
C GLY A 77 -11.99 -13.49 33.54
N ALA A 78 -11.87 -12.69 34.59
CA ALA A 78 -10.82 -11.69 34.74
C ALA A 78 -9.44 -12.37 34.84
N GLY A 79 -8.41 -11.82 34.17
CA GLY A 79 -7.05 -12.33 34.29
C GLY A 79 -6.07 -11.73 33.28
N SER A 80 -5.19 -10.88 33.81
CA SER A 80 -3.93 -10.35 33.28
C SER A 80 -3.23 -11.04 32.09
N GLY A 81 -2.73 -10.21 31.18
CA GLY A 81 -1.39 -10.34 30.59
C GLY A 81 -1.21 -11.38 29.49
N GLY A 82 -1.33 -10.97 28.23
CA GLY A 82 -0.90 -11.76 27.07
C GLY A 82 -1.50 -11.25 25.76
N SER A 83 -0.73 -10.49 24.98
CA SER A 83 -1.11 -9.95 23.67
C SER A 83 -1.12 -11.03 22.58
N GLY A 84 -2.00 -12.02 22.72
CA GLY A 84 -2.23 -13.06 21.73
C GLY A 84 -3.18 -12.59 20.63
N GLY A 85 -2.75 -12.68 19.37
CA GLY A 85 -3.55 -12.38 18.18
C GLY A 85 -4.68 -13.39 17.97
N GLY A 86 -5.77 -13.26 18.73
CA GLY A 86 -7.00 -14.00 18.49
C GLY A 86 -7.72 -13.51 17.24
N THR A 87 -8.29 -14.45 16.50
CA THR A 87 -9.25 -14.21 15.41
C THR A 87 -10.67 -14.53 15.92
N VAL A 88 -11.65 -13.71 15.55
CA VAL A 88 -13.07 -13.97 15.86
C VAL A 88 -13.69 -14.71 14.67
N ALA A 89 -14.83 -15.39 14.89
CA ALA A 89 -15.59 -16.04 13.83
C ALA A 89 -15.80 -15.07 12.65
N GLY A 90 -15.31 -15.45 11.48
CA GLY A 90 -15.25 -14.59 10.28
C GLY A 90 -13.84 -14.17 9.83
N GLY A 91 -12.78 -14.54 10.56
CA GLY A 91 -11.38 -14.28 10.15
C GLY A 91 -10.90 -12.85 10.43
N THR A 92 -11.74 -12.00 11.04
CA THR A 92 -11.37 -10.65 11.46
C THR A 92 -10.49 -10.69 12.71
N SER A 93 -9.39 -9.94 12.70
CA SER A 93 -8.51 -9.86 13.87
C SER A 93 -9.17 -9.07 15.02
N VAL A 94 -8.95 -9.52 16.27
CA VAL A 94 -9.43 -8.80 17.46
C VAL A 94 -8.88 -7.37 17.52
N ARG A 95 -7.64 -7.15 17.03
CA ARG A 95 -7.03 -5.82 16.92
C ARG A 95 -7.80 -4.89 15.98
N LEU A 96 -8.23 -5.38 14.82
CA LEU A 96 -9.04 -4.60 13.89
C LEU A 96 -10.40 -4.25 14.50
N LEU A 97 -11.05 -5.21 15.16
CA LEU A 97 -12.33 -4.98 15.84
C LEU A 97 -12.21 -3.91 16.94
N GLY A 98 -11.16 -3.96 17.75
CA GLY A 98 -10.87 -2.94 18.76
C GLY A 98 -10.74 -1.55 18.16
N ARG A 99 -9.93 -1.41 17.09
CA ARG A 99 -9.73 -0.13 16.40
C ARG A 99 -11.01 0.40 15.73
N LEU A 100 -11.84 -0.49 15.18
CA LEU A 100 -13.13 -0.12 14.62
C LEU A 100 -14.11 0.36 15.71
N ALA A 101 -14.13 -0.32 16.86
CA ALA A 101 -14.95 0.08 18.00
C ALA A 101 -14.50 1.43 18.60
N GLU A 102 -13.19 1.65 18.75
CA GLU A 102 -12.61 2.95 19.14
C GLU A 102 -13.00 4.06 18.17
N ALA A 103 -13.03 3.74 16.88
CA ALA A 103 -13.50 4.67 15.85
C ALA A 103 -15.02 4.86 15.83
N GLY A 104 -15.79 4.19 16.70
CA GLY A 104 -17.25 4.29 16.78
C GLY A 104 -17.99 3.55 15.66
N VAL A 105 -17.37 2.54 15.04
CA VAL A 105 -18.01 1.69 14.02
C VAL A 105 -18.79 0.58 14.72
N THR A 106 -20.12 0.70 14.72
CA THR A 106 -21.04 -0.24 15.37
C THR A 106 -21.68 -1.24 14.41
N ASP A 107 -21.84 -0.84 13.14
CA ASP A 107 -22.49 -1.63 12.10
C ASP A 107 -21.49 -2.10 11.05
N ARG A 108 -21.71 -3.31 10.51
CA ARG A 108 -20.86 -3.89 9.46
C ARG A 108 -21.72 -4.56 8.37
N VAL A 109 -21.23 -4.47 7.14
CA VAL A 109 -21.71 -5.26 6.01
C VAL A 109 -20.89 -6.54 5.96
N GLU A 110 -21.54 -7.69 5.87
CA GLU A 110 -20.84 -8.97 5.83
C GLU A 110 -20.29 -9.19 4.41
N LEU A 111 -19.05 -9.68 4.29
CA LEU A 111 -18.41 -9.89 2.98
C LEU A 111 -19.12 -10.94 2.10
N THR A 112 -20.09 -11.67 2.65
CA THR A 112 -20.95 -12.60 1.92
C THR A 112 -22.09 -11.91 1.16
N ASP A 113 -22.34 -10.62 1.42
CA ASP A 113 -23.39 -9.88 0.75
C ASP A 113 -23.03 -9.68 -0.74
N ARG A 114 -24.02 -9.89 -1.62
CA ARG A 114 -23.82 -9.76 -3.06
C ARG A 114 -23.50 -8.31 -3.41
N LYS A 115 -22.42 -8.10 -4.16
CA LYS A 115 -22.08 -6.77 -4.71
C LYS A 115 -23.27 -6.20 -5.52
N PRO A 116 -23.68 -4.95 -5.28
CA PRO A 116 -24.73 -4.30 -6.04
C PRO A 116 -24.45 -4.33 -7.54
N ASP A 117 -25.51 -4.40 -8.36
CA ASP A 117 -25.43 -4.53 -9.82
C ASP A 117 -24.59 -3.44 -10.48
N TRP A 118 -24.69 -2.21 -9.98
CA TRP A 118 -23.96 -1.05 -10.48
C TRP A 118 -22.45 -1.07 -10.19
N MET A 119 -21.99 -1.90 -9.23
CA MET A 119 -20.58 -2.02 -8.86
C MET A 119 -19.85 -3.14 -9.63
N ARG A 120 -20.59 -3.96 -10.39
CA ARG A 120 -20.03 -5.13 -11.08
C ARG A 120 -19.46 -4.73 -12.44
N ALA A 121 -18.12 -4.61 -12.50
CA ALA A 121 -17.41 -4.32 -13.75
C ALA A 121 -17.54 -5.47 -14.77
N ARG A 122 -17.47 -5.10 -16.05
CA ARG A 122 -17.52 -6.04 -17.17
C ARG A 122 -16.11 -6.26 -17.69
N VAL A 123 -15.53 -7.41 -17.39
CA VAL A 123 -14.20 -7.78 -17.90
C VAL A 123 -14.28 -8.15 -19.37
N ARG A 124 -13.43 -7.53 -20.20
CA ARG A 124 -13.22 -7.91 -21.60
C ARG A 124 -11.74 -8.21 -21.81
N LEU A 125 -11.41 -9.36 -22.39
CA LEU A 125 -10.04 -9.75 -22.69
C LEU A 125 -9.83 -9.66 -24.20
N ASP A 126 -9.58 -8.45 -24.69
CA ASP A 126 -9.27 -8.20 -26.10
C ASP A 126 -7.77 -8.36 -26.40
N ALA A 127 -7.39 -8.11 -27.64
CA ALA A 127 -6.00 -8.26 -28.10
C ALA A 127 -5.04 -7.31 -27.37
N ASP A 128 -5.50 -6.10 -27.03
CA ASP A 128 -4.69 -5.07 -26.37
C ASP A 128 -4.40 -5.49 -24.93
N VAL A 129 -5.43 -5.92 -24.19
CA VAL A 129 -5.28 -6.48 -22.83
C VAL A 129 -4.32 -7.67 -22.82
N LEU A 130 -4.46 -8.60 -23.78
CA LEU A 130 -3.57 -9.76 -23.88
C LEU A 130 -2.14 -9.37 -24.29
N GLY A 131 -1.98 -8.31 -25.08
CA GLY A 131 -0.69 -7.73 -25.44
C GLY A 131 0.04 -7.16 -24.22
N VAL A 132 -0.65 -6.33 -23.43
CA VAL A 132 -0.10 -5.77 -22.18
C VAL A 132 0.26 -6.89 -21.22
N LYS A 133 -0.63 -7.86 -21.03
CA LYS A 133 -0.38 -9.03 -20.16
C LYS A 133 0.90 -9.77 -20.53
N ARG A 134 1.15 -9.94 -21.82
CA ARG A 134 2.34 -10.60 -22.34
C ARG A 134 3.59 -9.78 -22.05
N THR A 135 3.56 -8.48 -22.34
CA THR A 135 4.68 -7.57 -22.07
C THR A 135 5.08 -7.58 -20.60
N VAL A 136 4.12 -7.47 -19.69
CA VAL A 136 4.35 -7.51 -18.24
C VAL A 136 5.04 -8.81 -17.83
N ARG A 137 4.55 -9.95 -18.33
CA ARG A 137 5.13 -11.27 -18.02
C ARG A 137 6.52 -11.49 -18.63
N ASP A 138 6.70 -11.13 -19.90
CA ASP A 138 7.95 -11.29 -20.63
C ASP A 138 9.08 -10.47 -19.99
N LEU A 139 8.74 -9.34 -19.37
CA LEU A 139 9.68 -8.47 -18.66
C LEU A 139 9.77 -8.77 -17.16
N GLY A 140 9.08 -9.79 -16.66
CA GLY A 140 9.08 -10.14 -15.23
C GLY A 140 8.69 -8.95 -14.35
N LEU A 141 7.67 -8.19 -14.77
CA LEU A 141 7.15 -7.03 -14.05
C LEU A 141 5.89 -7.40 -13.29
N VAL A 142 5.61 -6.61 -12.25
CA VAL A 142 4.38 -6.72 -11.46
C VAL A 142 3.53 -5.47 -11.68
N THR A 143 2.22 -5.64 -11.75
CA THR A 143 1.27 -4.53 -11.83
C THR A 143 0.29 -4.58 -10.66
N VAL A 144 -0.03 -3.42 -10.09
CA VAL A 144 -1.11 -3.34 -9.09
C VAL A 144 -2.46 -3.71 -9.70
N CYS A 145 -2.60 -3.58 -11.03
CA CYS A 145 -3.79 -3.99 -11.76
C CYS A 145 -4.12 -5.48 -11.52
N GLU A 146 -3.09 -6.34 -11.57
CA GLU A 146 -3.23 -7.78 -11.33
C GLU A 146 -3.23 -8.08 -9.82
N GLU A 147 -2.25 -7.55 -9.07
CA GLU A 147 -2.08 -7.87 -7.64
C GLU A 147 -3.24 -7.39 -6.75
N ALA A 148 -3.86 -6.26 -7.09
CA ALA A 148 -5.01 -5.74 -6.35
C ALA A 148 -6.36 -6.25 -6.91
N GLY A 149 -6.36 -7.16 -7.89
CA GLY A 149 -7.60 -7.67 -8.50
C GLY A 149 -8.47 -6.57 -9.11
N CYS A 150 -7.84 -5.61 -9.80
CA CYS A 150 -8.51 -4.39 -10.26
C CYS A 150 -9.65 -4.71 -11.25
N PRO A 151 -10.90 -4.32 -10.96
CA PRO A 151 -12.02 -4.59 -11.87
C PRO A 151 -11.96 -3.77 -13.17
N ASN A 152 -11.13 -2.72 -13.21
CA ASN A 152 -10.97 -1.82 -14.36
C ASN A 152 -9.78 -2.22 -15.26
N LEU A 153 -9.09 -3.34 -14.97
CA LEU A 153 -7.88 -3.75 -15.68
C LEU A 153 -8.04 -3.74 -17.20
N SER A 154 -9.16 -4.31 -17.69
CA SER A 154 -9.41 -4.37 -19.13
C SER A 154 -9.56 -2.99 -19.77
N GLU A 155 -10.26 -2.08 -19.11
CA GLU A 155 -10.49 -0.73 -19.63
C GLU A 155 -9.19 0.08 -19.65
N CYS A 156 -8.45 0.10 -18.53
CA CYS A 156 -7.22 0.87 -18.43
C CYS A 156 -6.16 0.40 -19.42
N TRP A 157 -6.02 -0.92 -19.61
CA TRP A 157 -5.02 -1.47 -20.53
C TRP A 157 -5.38 -1.23 -22.00
N SER A 158 -6.66 -1.32 -22.37
CA SER A 158 -7.11 -0.98 -23.73
C SER A 158 -6.94 0.52 -24.02
N ASP A 159 -7.05 1.39 -23.00
CA ASP A 159 -6.82 2.84 -23.12
C ASP A 159 -5.34 3.23 -23.13
N GLY A 160 -4.40 2.26 -23.15
CA GLY A 160 -2.97 2.55 -23.18
C GLY A 160 -2.46 3.16 -21.88
N THR A 161 -2.97 2.69 -20.74
CA THR A 161 -2.50 3.05 -19.40
C THR A 161 -2.18 1.79 -18.60
N ALA A 162 -1.07 1.81 -17.85
CA ALA A 162 -0.74 0.76 -16.89
C ALA A 162 -0.10 1.34 -15.64
N THR A 163 -0.35 0.66 -14.52
CA THR A 163 0.24 0.99 -13.23
C THR A 163 1.22 -0.11 -12.82
N PHE A 164 2.50 0.19 -12.96
CA PHE A 164 3.60 -0.70 -12.62
C PHE A 164 3.86 -0.63 -11.12
N MET A 165 3.95 -1.77 -10.45
CA MET A 165 4.29 -1.85 -9.04
C MET A 165 5.76 -2.25 -8.91
N VAL A 166 6.61 -1.29 -8.52
CA VAL A 166 8.04 -1.49 -8.33
C VAL A 166 8.35 -1.86 -6.88
N CYS A 167 9.60 -2.25 -6.63
CA CYS A 167 10.09 -2.80 -5.35
C CYS A 167 9.48 -4.17 -4.98
N GLY A 168 8.96 -4.88 -5.98
CA GLY A 168 8.38 -6.22 -5.87
C GLY A 168 6.91 -6.27 -5.46
N GLU A 169 6.42 -7.50 -5.23
CA GLU A 169 5.01 -7.81 -4.89
C GLU A 169 4.76 -7.97 -3.38
N ARG A 170 5.80 -7.81 -2.55
CA ARG A 170 5.80 -8.10 -1.11
C ARG A 170 5.84 -6.80 -0.33
N CYS A 171 4.80 -6.51 0.45
CA CYS A 171 4.70 -5.29 1.24
C CYS A 171 5.12 -5.52 2.70
N THR A 172 5.82 -4.56 3.29
CA THR A 172 6.13 -4.58 4.73
C THR A 172 4.94 -4.21 5.63
N ARG A 173 3.82 -3.77 5.05
CA ARG A 173 2.65 -3.24 5.77
C ARG A 173 1.36 -3.98 5.40
N ALA A 174 0.50 -4.18 6.39
CA ALA A 174 -0.81 -4.80 6.25
C ALA A 174 -1.96 -3.79 6.39
N CYS A 175 -2.23 -3.01 5.34
CA CYS A 175 -3.43 -2.17 5.27
C CYS A 175 -4.68 -3.07 5.16
N GLY A 176 -5.72 -2.81 5.94
CA GLY A 176 -6.89 -3.70 6.06
C GLY A 176 -7.75 -3.83 4.79
N PHE A 177 -7.54 -2.95 3.80
CA PHE A 177 -8.22 -2.99 2.50
C PHE A 177 -7.32 -3.47 1.36
N CYS A 178 -6.01 -3.58 1.60
CA CYS A 178 -5.05 -3.86 0.54
C CYS A 178 -4.97 -5.37 0.29
N LEU A 179 -5.02 -5.76 -0.98
CA LEU A 179 -4.90 -7.16 -1.39
C LEU A 179 -3.44 -7.58 -1.67
N VAL A 180 -2.50 -6.63 -1.71
CA VAL A 180 -1.09 -6.92 -1.90
C VAL A 180 -0.54 -7.71 -0.72
N ASP A 181 0.26 -8.72 -1.04
CA ASP A 181 0.77 -9.67 -0.07
C ASP A 181 1.67 -9.00 0.98
N THR A 182 1.40 -9.26 2.26
CA THR A 182 2.25 -8.77 3.35
C THR A 182 3.24 -9.85 3.74
N ARG A 183 4.46 -9.77 3.22
CA ARG A 183 5.56 -10.70 3.53
C ARG A 183 6.91 -9.99 3.52
N HIS A 184 7.95 -10.58 4.10
CA HIS A 184 9.29 -10.00 4.06
C HIS A 184 9.74 -9.85 2.60
N PRO A 185 10.04 -8.63 2.13
CA PRO A 185 10.38 -8.41 0.74
C PRO A 185 11.70 -9.06 0.33
N GLU A 186 11.81 -9.40 -0.96
CA GLU A 186 13.12 -9.66 -1.58
C GLU A 186 13.80 -8.31 -1.90
N PRO A 187 15.13 -8.28 -2.06
CA PRO A 187 15.83 -7.10 -2.56
C PRO A 187 15.24 -6.65 -3.91
N PRO A 188 15.03 -5.34 -4.15
CA PRO A 188 14.61 -4.85 -5.47
C PRO A 188 15.62 -5.26 -6.53
N SER A 189 15.13 -5.71 -7.68
CA SER A 189 15.97 -6.07 -8.82
C SER A 189 16.63 -4.81 -9.41
N PRO A 190 17.96 -4.72 -9.53
CA PRO A 190 18.63 -3.49 -9.98
C PRO A 190 18.25 -3.04 -11.40
N ASP A 191 17.84 -3.98 -12.26
CA ASP A 191 17.43 -3.74 -13.64
C ASP A 191 15.91 -3.53 -13.80
N GLU A 192 15.10 -3.62 -12.73
CA GLU A 192 13.65 -3.35 -12.75
C GLU A 192 13.31 -1.97 -13.36
N PRO A 193 14.00 -0.86 -13.05
CA PRO A 193 13.75 0.45 -13.67
C PRO A 193 13.81 0.44 -15.19
N GLU A 194 14.81 -0.25 -15.76
CA GLU A 194 14.99 -0.35 -17.22
C GLU A 194 13.94 -1.26 -17.85
N ARG A 195 13.54 -2.35 -17.17
CA ARG A 195 12.44 -3.21 -17.65
C ARG A 195 11.12 -2.46 -17.66
N VAL A 196 10.81 -1.65 -16.64
CA VAL A 196 9.62 -0.78 -16.64
C VAL A 196 9.67 0.22 -17.80
N ALA A 197 10.82 0.87 -18.03
CA ALA A 197 10.99 1.78 -19.15
C ALA A 197 10.80 1.09 -20.52
N ASP A 198 11.27 -0.16 -20.66
CA ASP A 198 11.05 -0.96 -21.86
C ASP A 198 9.57 -1.33 -22.05
N ALA A 199 8.86 -1.68 -20.97
CA ALA A 199 7.42 -1.94 -21.03
C ALA A 199 6.65 -0.70 -21.48
N VAL A 200 6.92 0.47 -20.87
CA VAL A 200 6.32 1.76 -21.25
C VAL A 200 6.53 2.06 -22.73
N ALA A 201 7.72 1.77 -23.26
CA ALA A 201 8.02 1.97 -24.68
C ALA A 201 7.32 0.96 -25.60
N ARG A 202 7.31 -0.34 -25.26
CA ARG A 202 6.65 -1.39 -26.04
C ARG A 202 5.14 -1.19 -26.12
N MET A 203 4.55 -0.65 -25.06
CA MET A 203 3.11 -0.40 -24.95
C MET A 203 2.70 0.98 -25.46
N ASP A 204 3.66 1.82 -25.89
CA ASP A 204 3.45 3.18 -26.37
C ASP A 204 2.62 4.08 -25.43
N LEU A 205 2.80 3.92 -24.11
CA LEU A 205 1.94 4.57 -23.10
C LEU A 205 2.14 6.08 -23.08
N SER A 206 1.07 6.85 -23.31
CA SER A 206 1.10 8.32 -23.13
C SER A 206 1.25 8.72 -21.66
N TYR A 207 0.81 7.87 -20.74
CA TYR A 207 0.81 8.08 -19.30
C TYR A 207 1.17 6.79 -18.56
N ALA A 208 2.17 6.85 -17.69
CA ALA A 208 2.59 5.71 -16.87
C ALA A 208 2.46 6.06 -15.39
N VAL A 209 1.82 5.18 -14.61
CA VAL A 209 1.80 5.27 -13.16
C VAL A 209 2.83 4.28 -12.60
N ILE A 210 3.76 4.79 -11.80
CA ILE A 210 4.74 3.98 -11.06
C ILE A 210 4.30 3.99 -9.60
N THR A 211 3.81 2.86 -9.11
CA THR A 211 3.50 2.67 -7.69
C THR A 211 4.50 1.73 -7.03
N MET A 212 4.48 1.63 -5.71
CA MET A 212 5.40 0.81 -4.96
C MET A 212 4.70 0.16 -3.76
N VAL A 213 5.19 -1.01 -3.37
CA VAL A 213 4.93 -1.55 -2.03
C VAL A 213 5.68 -0.74 -0.96
N ALA A 214 5.23 -0.79 0.29
CA ALA A 214 6.01 -0.24 1.39
C ALA A 214 7.27 -1.10 1.59
N ARG A 215 8.41 -0.41 1.72
CA ARG A 215 9.75 -1.01 1.89
C ARG A 215 10.40 -0.48 3.16
N ASP A 216 9.73 -0.70 4.30
CA ASP A 216 10.24 -0.24 5.60
C ASP A 216 11.60 -0.88 5.96
N ASP A 217 11.93 -2.01 5.31
CA ASP A 217 13.20 -2.74 5.36
C ASP A 217 14.37 -1.98 4.70
N LEU A 218 14.09 -1.03 3.80
CA LEU A 218 15.08 -0.20 3.15
C LEU A 218 15.28 1.12 3.92
N ALA A 219 16.53 1.61 3.93
CA ALA A 219 16.89 2.85 4.62
C ALA A 219 16.13 4.06 4.06
N ASP A 220 16.00 4.16 2.74
CA ASP A 220 15.32 5.24 2.02
C ASP A 220 13.84 4.92 1.71
N GLY A 221 13.32 3.81 2.24
CA GLY A 221 11.96 3.36 1.97
C GLY A 221 11.67 2.98 0.51
N GLY A 222 12.70 2.83 -0.34
CA GLY A 222 12.57 2.56 -1.78
C GLY A 222 12.52 3.80 -2.68
N ALA A 223 12.73 5.00 -2.12
CA ALA A 223 12.69 6.27 -2.87
C ALA A 223 13.66 6.31 -4.06
N ALA A 224 14.91 5.85 -3.89
CA ALA A 224 15.90 5.84 -4.96
C ALA A 224 15.48 4.92 -6.11
N HIS A 225 14.76 3.82 -5.82
CA HIS A 225 14.28 2.89 -6.84
C HIS A 225 13.16 3.51 -7.69
N VAL A 226 12.23 4.22 -7.04
CA VAL A 226 11.19 4.99 -7.74
C VAL A 226 11.82 6.07 -8.61
N ALA A 227 12.76 6.86 -8.06
CA ALA A 227 13.49 7.89 -8.80
C ALA A 227 14.23 7.35 -10.03
N ALA A 228 14.92 6.22 -9.88
CA ALA A 228 15.60 5.54 -10.98
C ALA A 228 14.62 5.10 -12.07
N THR A 229 13.43 4.60 -11.68
CA THR A 229 12.38 4.20 -12.62
C THR A 229 11.83 5.38 -13.41
N VAL A 230 11.56 6.51 -12.75
CA VAL A 230 11.14 7.76 -13.43
C VAL A 230 12.21 8.19 -14.44
N ALA A 231 13.47 8.21 -14.05
CA ALA A 231 14.58 8.60 -14.93
C ALA A 231 14.74 7.65 -16.13
N ALA A 232 14.59 6.35 -15.93
CA ALA A 232 14.65 5.35 -17.00
C ALA A 232 13.51 5.53 -18.01
N VAL A 233 12.28 5.74 -17.53
CA VAL A 233 11.12 6.02 -18.40
C VAL A 233 11.32 7.30 -19.21
N ARG A 234 11.77 8.39 -18.56
CA ARG A 234 12.04 9.67 -19.25
C ARG A 234 13.12 9.53 -20.32
N ARG A 235 14.20 8.79 -20.04
CA ARG A 235 15.27 8.51 -21.02
C ARG A 235 14.75 7.71 -22.22
N ARG A 236 13.94 6.68 -21.97
CA ARG A 236 13.50 5.73 -22.99
C ARG A 236 12.36 6.28 -23.85
N ARG A 237 11.42 7.02 -23.27
CA ARG A 237 10.27 7.62 -23.96
C ARG A 237 9.93 9.00 -23.36
N PRO A 238 10.66 10.06 -23.75
CA PRO A 238 10.55 11.40 -23.17
C PRO A 238 9.16 12.04 -23.22
N GLY A 239 8.31 11.63 -24.16
CA GLY A 239 6.93 12.12 -24.29
C GLY A 239 5.93 11.50 -23.31
N THR A 240 6.33 10.51 -22.52
CA THR A 240 5.45 9.86 -21.52
C THR A 240 5.37 10.72 -20.27
N ARG A 241 4.15 11.02 -19.83
CA ARG A 241 3.94 11.62 -18.50
C ARG A 241 4.03 10.55 -17.43
N VAL A 242 4.69 10.86 -16.31
CA VAL A 242 4.95 9.91 -15.24
C VAL A 242 4.30 10.37 -13.93
N GLU A 243 3.34 9.60 -13.42
CA GLU A 243 2.81 9.73 -12.06
C GLU A 243 3.51 8.75 -11.14
N VAL A 244 3.94 9.21 -9.96
CA VAL A 244 4.42 8.32 -8.90
C VAL A 244 3.35 8.21 -7.82
N LEU A 245 2.91 6.99 -7.50
CA LEU A 245 2.02 6.69 -6.37
C LEU A 245 2.85 6.03 -5.27
N ILE A 246 3.37 6.83 -4.34
CA ILE A 246 4.37 6.41 -3.36
C ILE A 246 3.77 6.09 -1.98
N SER A 247 4.49 5.29 -1.20
CA SER A 247 4.22 5.12 0.23
C SER A 247 4.43 6.44 1.00
N ASP A 248 4.15 6.47 2.30
CA ASP A 248 4.40 7.67 3.12
C ASP A 248 5.90 7.89 3.42
N LEU A 249 6.79 7.02 2.91
CA LEU A 249 8.24 7.01 3.13
C LEU A 249 8.63 7.12 4.61
N LYS A 250 7.77 6.65 5.52
CA LYS A 250 7.93 6.82 6.99
C LYS A 250 8.04 8.29 7.42
N GLY A 251 7.68 9.25 6.55
CA GLY A 251 7.80 10.68 6.80
C GLY A 251 9.20 11.24 6.54
N ASP A 252 10.10 10.43 5.97
CA ASP A 252 11.48 10.83 5.67
C ASP A 252 11.51 11.89 4.57
N ALA A 253 11.93 13.10 4.95
CA ALA A 253 12.04 14.23 4.04
C ALA A 253 13.15 14.00 2.99
N ALA A 254 14.28 13.38 3.35
CA ALA A 254 15.36 13.13 2.41
C ALA A 254 14.93 12.10 1.35
N ALA A 255 14.20 11.05 1.75
CA ALA A 255 13.61 10.11 0.82
C ALA A 255 12.62 10.79 -0.14
N LEU A 256 11.78 11.69 0.37
CA LEU A 256 10.86 12.46 -0.47
C LEU A 256 11.62 13.34 -1.48
N GLU A 257 12.66 14.06 -1.05
CA GLU A 257 13.49 14.89 -1.94
C GLU A 257 14.11 14.08 -3.09
N VAL A 258 14.53 12.84 -2.84
CA VAL A 258 15.04 11.94 -3.89
C VAL A 258 13.98 11.69 -4.98
N VAL A 259 12.72 11.44 -4.57
CA VAL A 259 11.62 11.25 -5.52
C VAL A 259 11.29 12.56 -6.26
N LEU A 260 11.27 13.69 -5.57
CA LEU A 260 10.96 15.00 -6.15
C LEU A 260 12.04 15.46 -7.15
N ALA A 261 13.31 15.13 -6.89
CA ALA A 261 14.43 15.42 -7.77
C ALA A 261 14.39 14.62 -9.09
N ALA A 262 13.69 13.48 -9.13
CA ALA A 262 13.44 12.75 -10.37
C ALA A 262 12.37 13.39 -11.27
N GLU A 263 11.75 14.47 -10.79
CA GLU A 263 10.79 15.29 -11.50
C GLU A 263 9.59 14.53 -12.07
N PRO A 264 8.81 13.76 -11.27
CA PRO A 264 7.56 13.19 -11.76
C PRO A 264 6.57 14.29 -12.17
N ASP A 265 5.72 14.01 -13.15
CA ASP A 265 4.66 14.92 -13.60
C ASP A 265 3.57 15.09 -12.53
N VAL A 266 3.30 14.03 -11.77
CA VAL A 266 2.34 14.01 -10.65
C VAL A 266 2.94 13.22 -9.49
N VAL A 267 2.89 13.80 -8.29
CA VAL A 267 3.20 13.10 -7.03
C VAL A 267 1.89 12.71 -6.36
N ASN A 268 1.59 11.43 -6.37
CA ASN A 268 0.40 10.85 -5.76
C ASN A 268 0.76 10.13 -4.45
N HIS A 269 0.00 10.41 -3.41
CA HIS A 269 0.02 9.66 -2.17
C HIS A 269 -1.40 9.60 -1.60
N ASN A 270 -1.95 8.41 -1.48
CA ASN A 270 -3.32 8.26 -1.01
C ASN A 270 -3.43 8.39 0.51
N VAL A 271 -4.41 9.16 0.96
CA VAL A 271 -4.83 9.22 2.35
C VAL A 271 -5.81 8.08 2.66
N GLU A 272 -6.59 7.66 1.66
CA GLU A 272 -7.50 6.51 1.59
C GLU A 272 -8.77 6.63 2.44
N THR A 273 -8.67 7.18 3.65
CA THR A 273 -9.82 7.30 4.55
C THR A 273 -9.74 8.54 5.41
N VAL A 274 -10.86 8.90 6.03
CA VAL A 274 -10.94 9.99 7.01
C VAL A 274 -10.11 9.67 8.27
N ALA A 275 -9.61 10.71 8.93
CA ALA A 275 -8.73 10.63 10.09
C ALA A 275 -9.23 9.66 11.19
N ARG A 276 -10.53 9.69 11.51
CA ARG A 276 -11.16 8.82 12.52
C ARG A 276 -10.95 7.32 12.24
N LEU A 277 -10.88 6.92 10.97
CA LEU A 277 -10.76 5.51 10.56
C LEU A 277 -9.32 5.11 10.22
N GLN A 278 -8.39 6.07 10.17
CA GLN A 278 -7.04 5.85 9.68
C GLN A 278 -6.34 4.69 10.40
N ARG A 279 -6.35 4.68 11.74
CA ARG A 279 -5.67 3.64 12.53
C ARG A 279 -6.25 2.24 12.30
N ALA A 280 -7.57 2.15 12.08
CA ALA A 280 -8.25 0.89 11.79
C ALA A 280 -7.90 0.38 10.38
N VAL A 281 -7.91 1.26 9.38
CA VAL A 281 -7.77 0.92 7.96
C VAL A 281 -6.30 0.81 7.54
N ARG A 282 -5.44 1.69 8.04
CA ARG A 282 -4.01 1.83 7.70
C ARG A 282 -3.16 1.90 8.96
N PRO A 283 -3.01 0.80 9.69
CA PRO A 283 -2.37 0.83 11.00
C PRO A 283 -0.90 1.28 10.96
N SER A 284 -0.22 1.10 9.84
CA SER A 284 1.18 1.49 9.65
C SER A 284 1.34 2.85 8.94
N ALA A 285 0.26 3.61 8.71
CA ALA A 285 0.30 4.93 8.09
C ALA A 285 -0.32 6.00 9.01
N GLY A 286 0.12 7.25 8.89
CA GLY A 286 -0.38 8.38 9.68
C GLY A 286 -1.13 9.38 8.82
N TYR A 287 -2.31 9.84 9.24
CA TYR A 287 -3.15 10.76 8.45
C TYR A 287 -2.43 12.10 8.21
N ALA A 288 -1.90 12.71 9.28
CA ALA A 288 -1.15 13.95 9.21
C ALA A 288 0.16 13.78 8.42
N ARG A 289 0.85 12.64 8.58
CA ARG A 289 2.05 12.31 7.80
C ARG A 289 1.77 12.24 6.30
N SER A 290 0.68 11.58 5.92
CA SER A 290 0.22 11.53 4.52
C SER A 290 -0.08 12.93 3.95
N LEU A 291 -0.75 13.79 4.73
CA LEU A 291 -1.01 15.18 4.31
C LEU A 291 0.26 16.02 4.23
N ALA A 292 1.20 15.83 5.16
CA ALA A 292 2.49 16.53 5.15
C ALA A 292 3.32 16.18 3.90
N LEU A 293 3.34 14.92 3.48
CA LEU A 293 4.00 14.49 2.24
C LEU A 293 3.43 15.23 1.02
N LEU A 294 2.10 15.29 0.90
CA LEU A 294 1.42 16.02 -0.18
C LEU A 294 1.70 17.52 -0.10
N GLY A 295 1.63 18.10 1.10
CA GLY A 295 1.94 19.52 1.32
C GLY A 295 3.37 19.88 0.91
N ARG A 296 4.36 19.08 1.32
CA ARG A 296 5.77 19.26 0.95
C ARG A 296 5.97 19.13 -0.56
N SER A 297 5.33 18.15 -1.19
CA SER A 297 5.39 17.96 -2.64
C SER A 297 4.80 19.14 -3.42
N ALA A 298 3.69 19.71 -2.95
CA ALA A 298 3.08 20.89 -3.54
C ALA A 298 3.94 22.16 -3.35
N LEU A 299 4.54 22.33 -2.17
CA LEU A 299 5.49 23.43 -1.91
C LEU A 299 6.74 23.33 -2.79
N ALA A 300 7.17 22.12 -3.14
CA ALA A 300 8.24 21.87 -4.11
C ALA A 300 7.82 22.09 -5.57
N GLY A 301 6.60 22.61 -5.82
CA GLY A 301 6.10 22.94 -7.15
C GLY A 301 5.60 21.74 -7.97
N ARG A 302 5.39 20.57 -7.35
CA ARG A 302 4.83 19.41 -8.04
C ARG A 302 3.31 19.41 -8.00
N THR A 303 2.69 18.89 -9.06
CA THR A 303 1.26 18.59 -9.03
C THR A 303 1.03 17.41 -8.09
N THR A 304 0.12 17.56 -7.13
CA THR A 304 -0.17 16.52 -6.14
C THR A 304 -1.54 15.90 -6.33
N LYS A 305 -1.67 14.62 -5.96
CA LYS A 305 -2.90 13.82 -6.08
C LYS A 305 -3.05 12.92 -4.86
N SER A 306 -4.29 12.61 -4.51
CA SER A 306 -4.61 11.67 -3.42
C SER A 306 -5.94 10.97 -3.70
N GLY A 307 -6.01 9.69 -3.35
CA GLY A 307 -7.25 8.92 -3.16
C GLY A 307 -7.73 8.93 -1.72
#